data_AF-A0A9E3S999-F1
#
_entry.id   AF-A0A9E3S999-F1
#
_cell.length_a   1.000
_cell.length_b   1.000
_cell.length_c   1.000
_cell.angle_alpha   90.00
_cell.angle_beta   90.00
_cell.angle_gamma   90.00
#
_symmetry.space_group_name_H-M   'P 1'
#
loop_
_entity.id
_entity.type
_entity.pdbx_description
1 polymer ?
#
loop_
_entity_poly.entity_id
_entity_poly.type
_entity_poly.pdbx_seq_one_letter_code
_entity_poly.pdbx_strand_id
1 'polypeptide(L)'
;MDKSLRIIDANLNRAREGLRTAEEYARLVASDSVSAQALKDVRRHIQTCAEAFGPELLAARDIQRDVGVRPDADDVSRGTEKDVTAAGLKRAQEALRVIEEFAQLHSPTAAAAAAKARYRLYAAEQQLLVTAPRRLILRDSPVMAVFSDASLYETWRDVLSSLLDAGCRLFQLREKTGTTRNFFDFARAFLHIADKSDALVIINDRPDIASATGAGGVHIGQTDLPLPQTRAIMGPAAIIGVSTHDSAEALDAQDEGADYVGLGAMFPTDTKNVQSVTGPRGVSEVRVDIPVFCIGGITRANVGELAGHGARHIAVSSALLNAADPGAEYRALCQALGEQA
;
A
#
# COMPACT_ATOMS: atom_id res chain seq x y z
N MET A 1 35.91 -8.53 31.42
CA MET A 1 35.11 -7.82 30.40
C MET A 1 33.81 -8.56 30.28
N ASP A 2 32.69 -7.88 30.52
CA ASP A 2 31.38 -8.53 30.49
C ASP A 2 31.02 -8.92 29.05
N LYS A 3 30.90 -10.23 28.80
CA LYS A 3 30.59 -10.78 27.48
C LYS A 3 29.18 -10.38 27.02
N SER A 4 28.26 -10.13 27.94
CA SER A 4 26.90 -9.74 27.59
C SER A 4 26.79 -8.26 27.19
N LEU A 5 27.59 -7.37 27.78
CA LEU A 5 27.71 -5.98 27.29
C LEU A 5 28.29 -5.90 25.87
N ARG A 6 29.24 -6.79 25.51
CA ARG A 6 29.73 -6.95 24.13
C ARG A 6 28.63 -7.30 23.14
N ILE A 7 27.78 -8.26 23.53
CA ILE A 7 26.66 -8.70 22.71
C ILE A 7 25.67 -7.54 22.50
N ILE A 8 25.36 -6.78 23.56
CA ILE A 8 24.48 -5.62 23.49
C ILE A 8 25.05 -4.55 22.55
N ASP A 9 26.33 -4.18 22.69
CA ASP A 9 26.97 -3.17 21.84
C ASP A 9 26.98 -3.56 20.35
N ALA A 10 27.36 -4.80 20.03
CA ALA A 10 27.37 -5.28 18.66
C ALA A 10 25.97 -5.21 18.01
N ASN A 11 24.93 -5.56 18.76
CA ASN A 11 23.55 -5.52 18.27
C ASN A 11 22.98 -4.10 18.22
N LEU A 12 23.40 -3.18 19.10
CA LEU A 12 23.05 -1.77 18.98
C LEU A 12 23.56 -1.18 17.65
N ASN A 13 24.77 -1.53 17.23
CA ASN A 13 25.31 -1.10 15.94
C ASN A 13 24.51 -1.71 14.76
N ARG A 14 24.28 -3.03 14.76
CA ARG A 14 23.48 -3.72 13.73
C ARG A 14 22.07 -3.13 13.58
N ALA A 15 21.41 -2.85 14.70
CA ALA A 15 20.07 -2.24 14.70
C ALA A 15 20.10 -0.83 14.08
N ARG A 16 21.10 -0.01 14.43
CA ARG A 16 21.25 1.35 13.88
C ARG A 16 21.53 1.35 12.38
N GLU A 17 22.38 0.44 11.91
CA GLU A 17 22.70 0.30 10.48
C GLU A 17 21.49 -0.13 9.66
N GLY A 18 20.76 -1.15 10.12
CA GLY A 18 19.53 -1.61 9.46
C GLY A 18 18.47 -0.52 9.38
N LEU A 19 18.25 0.21 10.48
CA LEU A 19 17.30 1.34 10.51
C LEU A 19 17.74 2.51 9.65
N ARG A 20 19.04 2.82 9.59
CA ARG A 20 19.54 3.90 8.74
C ARG A 20 19.31 3.59 7.26
N THR A 21 19.54 2.33 6.87
CA THR A 21 19.26 1.84 5.51
C THR A 21 17.79 2.06 5.16
N ALA A 22 16.87 1.64 6.04
CA ALA A 22 15.44 1.78 5.80
C ALA A 22 14.96 3.24 5.80
N GLU A 23 15.54 4.10 6.65
CA GLU A 23 15.20 5.52 6.70
C GLU A 23 15.59 6.23 5.40
N GLU A 24 16.76 5.92 4.83
CA GLU A 24 17.16 6.52 3.55
C GLU A 24 16.29 6.01 2.39
N TYR A 25 15.90 4.73 2.37
CA TYR A 25 14.90 4.25 1.42
C TYR A 25 13.57 5.00 1.55
N ALA A 26 13.06 5.15 2.78
CA ALA A 26 11.82 5.89 3.03
C ALA A 26 11.90 7.34 2.51
N ARG A 27 13.04 8.01 2.69
CA ARG A 27 13.23 9.41 2.28
C ARG A 27 13.49 9.59 0.79
N LEU A 28 14.34 8.76 0.21
CA LEU A 28 14.95 8.99 -1.10
C LEU A 28 14.31 8.15 -2.21
N VAL A 29 13.78 6.98 -1.88
CA VAL A 29 13.15 6.08 -2.85
C VAL A 29 11.64 6.16 -2.73
N ALA A 30 11.09 5.92 -1.54
CA ALA A 30 9.65 5.91 -1.31
C ALA A 30 9.04 7.31 -1.13
N SER A 31 9.86 8.32 -0.82
CA SER A 31 9.41 9.69 -0.50
C SER A 31 8.28 9.74 0.55
N ASP A 32 8.32 8.80 1.51
CA ASP A 32 7.36 8.68 2.60
C ASP A 32 7.93 9.30 3.89
N SER A 33 7.51 10.54 4.14
CA SER A 33 7.91 11.29 5.33
C SER A 33 7.39 10.68 6.63
N VAL A 34 6.24 9.99 6.60
CA VAL A 34 5.63 9.35 7.77
C VAL A 34 6.47 8.16 8.19
N SER A 35 6.81 7.27 7.25
CA SER A 35 7.69 6.12 7.54
C SER A 35 9.09 6.57 7.93
N ALA A 36 9.65 7.59 7.25
CA ALA A 36 10.95 8.15 7.62
C ALA A 36 10.98 8.66 9.07
N GLN A 37 9.93 9.37 9.49
CA GLN A 37 9.81 9.87 10.86
C GLN A 37 9.60 8.72 11.86
N ALA A 38 8.80 7.70 11.52
CA ALA A 38 8.62 6.52 12.36
C ALA A 38 9.94 5.76 12.59
N LEU A 39 10.75 5.56 11.55
CA LEU A 39 12.06 4.92 11.65
C LEU A 39 13.06 5.76 12.46
N LYS A 40 13.05 7.09 12.27
CA LYS A 40 13.82 8.03 13.10
C LYS A 40 13.44 7.92 14.58
N ASP A 41 12.16 7.73 14.87
CA ASP A 41 11.67 7.55 16.25
C ASP A 41 12.13 6.23 16.87
N VAL A 42 12.17 5.14 16.10
CA VAL A 42 12.75 3.87 16.54
C VAL A 42 14.24 4.05 16.86
N ARG A 43 14.99 4.77 16.02
CA ARG A 43 16.41 5.08 16.28
C ARG A 43 16.61 5.86 17.57
N ARG A 44 15.72 6.79 17.91
CA ARG A 44 15.77 7.52 19.19
C ARG A 44 15.61 6.58 20.40
N HIS A 45 14.75 5.57 20.32
CA HIS A 45 14.59 4.59 21.40
C HIS A 45 15.84 3.72 21.58
N ILE A 46 16.50 3.36 20.49
CA ILE A 46 17.79 2.64 20.53
C ILE A 46 18.88 3.49 21.18
N GLN A 47 18.90 4.80 20.88
CA GLN A 47 19.82 5.72 21.52
C GLN A 47 19.60 5.77 23.04
N THR A 48 18.34 5.84 23.50
CA THR A 48 18.01 5.74 24.93
C THR A 48 18.44 4.40 25.54
N CYS A 49 18.34 3.29 24.81
CA CYS A 49 18.85 1.99 25.27
C CYS A 49 20.37 2.07 25.48
N ALA A 50 21.11 2.62 24.52
CA ALA A 50 22.57 2.73 24.60
C ALA A 50 23.02 3.63 25.77
N GLU A 51 22.32 4.74 26.01
CA GLU A 51 22.59 5.68 27.10
C GLU A 51 22.44 5.03 28.49
N ALA A 52 21.54 4.05 28.64
CA ALA A 52 21.33 3.34 29.90
C ALA A 52 22.54 2.51 30.37
N PHE A 53 23.49 2.21 29.47
CA PHE A 53 24.73 1.49 29.78
C PHE A 53 25.97 2.41 29.82
N GLY A 54 25.83 3.67 29.39
CA GLY A 54 26.89 4.66 29.43
C GLY A 54 28.20 4.21 28.74
N PRO A 55 29.38 4.52 29.31
CA PRO A 55 30.68 4.22 28.70
C PRO A 55 31.04 2.72 28.74
N GLU A 56 30.30 1.89 29.50
CA GLU A 56 30.61 0.47 29.69
C GLU A 56 30.53 -0.33 28.39
N LEU A 57 29.63 0.04 27.47
CA LEU A 57 29.53 -0.57 26.14
C LEU A 57 30.80 -0.36 25.32
N LEU A 58 31.32 0.87 25.30
CA LEU A 58 32.56 1.20 24.59
C LEU A 58 33.76 0.49 25.21
N ALA A 59 33.83 0.44 26.54
CA ALA A 59 34.86 -0.27 27.27
C ALA A 59 34.80 -1.80 27.08
N ALA A 60 33.65 -2.34 26.67
CA ALA A 60 33.46 -3.76 26.41
C ALA A 60 33.86 -4.19 24.98
N ARG A 61 34.05 -3.27 24.02
CA ARG A 61 34.41 -3.61 22.63
C ARG A 61 35.77 -4.32 22.52
N ASP A 62 35.83 -5.35 21.67
CA ASP A 62 37.05 -6.13 21.43
C ASP A 62 37.06 -6.68 19.99
N ILE A 63 37.17 -5.74 19.05
CA ILE A 63 37.08 -5.96 17.59
C ILE A 63 38.10 -6.98 17.09
N GLN A 64 39.29 -7.05 17.71
CA GLN A 64 40.37 -7.93 17.26
C GLN A 64 40.17 -9.40 17.63
N ARG A 65 39.37 -9.69 18.67
CA ARG A 65 39.13 -11.05 19.17
C ARG A 65 37.69 -11.53 18.97
N ASP A 66 36.82 -10.67 18.41
CA ASP A 66 35.49 -11.09 17.98
C ASP A 66 35.61 -12.16 16.89
N VAL A 67 34.79 -13.19 16.98
CA VAL A 67 34.73 -14.28 16.00
C VAL A 67 33.84 -13.82 14.84
N GLY A 68 34.28 -13.99 13.58
CA GLY A 68 33.50 -13.60 12.39
C GLY A 68 33.79 -12.19 11.85
N VAL A 69 34.97 -11.63 12.11
CA VAL A 69 35.38 -10.25 11.68
C VAL A 69 35.65 -10.14 10.17
N ARG A 70 35.63 -11.25 9.42
CA ARG A 70 35.69 -11.21 7.96
C ARG A 70 34.28 -11.31 7.40
N PRO A 71 33.78 -10.30 6.66
CA PRO A 71 32.62 -10.52 5.81
C PRO A 71 33.07 -11.48 4.71
N ASP A 72 32.61 -12.73 4.79
CA ASP A 72 32.59 -13.57 3.60
C ASP A 72 31.65 -12.85 2.62
N ALA A 73 32.19 -12.51 1.45
CA ALA A 73 31.42 -11.89 0.38
C ALA A 73 30.51 -12.96 -0.21
N ASP A 74 29.42 -13.26 0.50
CA ASP A 74 28.37 -14.11 -0.03
C ASP A 74 27.72 -13.42 -1.24
N ASP A 75 27.44 -14.26 -2.23
CA ASP A 75 26.96 -13.96 -3.57
C ASP A 75 25.97 -12.78 -3.61
N VAL A 76 26.36 -11.72 -4.32
CA VAL A 76 25.54 -10.51 -4.48
C VAL A 76 24.33 -10.87 -5.34
N SER A 77 23.25 -11.27 -4.69
CA SER A 77 21.99 -11.51 -5.40
C SER A 77 21.46 -10.18 -5.94
N ARG A 78 20.88 -10.23 -7.15
CA ARG A 78 20.17 -9.11 -7.77
C ARG A 78 18.89 -8.83 -6.98
N GLY A 79 18.96 -7.95 -5.98
CA GLY A 79 17.81 -7.44 -5.23
C GLY A 79 17.48 -5.99 -5.60
N THR A 80 16.23 -5.60 -5.43
CA THR A 80 15.76 -4.20 -5.55
C THR A 80 16.13 -3.38 -4.31
N GLU A 81 15.98 -2.05 -4.37
CA GLU A 81 16.14 -1.16 -3.21
C GLU A 81 15.20 -1.55 -2.05
N LYS A 82 14.01 -2.08 -2.39
CA LYS A 82 13.03 -2.61 -1.44
C LYS A 82 13.54 -3.87 -0.75
N ASP A 83 14.20 -4.77 -1.47
CA ASP A 83 14.77 -6.01 -0.90
C ASP A 83 15.91 -5.71 0.07
N VAL A 84 16.79 -4.77 -0.30
CA VAL A 84 17.87 -4.29 0.59
C VAL A 84 17.30 -3.69 1.87
N THR A 85 16.22 -2.91 1.74
CA THR A 85 15.51 -2.31 2.87
C THR A 85 14.86 -3.34 3.77
N ALA A 86 14.15 -4.31 3.21
CA ALA A 86 13.53 -5.41 3.96
C ALA A 86 14.58 -6.23 4.72
N ALA A 87 15.72 -6.54 4.09
CA ALA A 87 16.83 -7.22 4.76
C ALA A 87 17.45 -6.38 5.88
N GLY A 88 17.55 -5.05 5.71
CA GLY A 88 17.97 -4.12 6.76
C GLY A 88 17.02 -4.10 7.96
N LEU A 89 15.71 -4.02 7.71
CA LEU A 89 14.67 -4.05 8.75
C LEU A 89 14.68 -5.35 9.53
N LYS A 90 14.75 -6.50 8.84
CA LYS A 90 14.83 -7.83 9.48
C LYS A 90 16.03 -7.95 10.41
N ARG A 91 17.23 -7.55 9.94
CA ARG A 91 18.44 -7.53 10.78
C ARG A 91 18.28 -6.62 12.01
N ALA A 92 17.64 -5.48 11.85
CA ALA A 92 17.37 -4.58 12.98
C ALA A 92 16.39 -5.19 13.98
N GLN A 93 15.36 -5.92 13.53
CA GLN A 93 14.43 -6.63 14.41
C GLN A 93 15.13 -7.74 15.20
N GLU A 94 15.95 -8.55 14.54
CA GLU A 94 16.76 -9.60 15.18
C GLU A 94 17.71 -9.00 16.22
N ALA A 95 18.41 -7.93 15.87
CA ALA A 95 19.32 -7.24 16.78
C ALA A 95 18.59 -6.66 18.00
N LEU A 96 17.41 -6.05 17.80
CA LEU A 96 16.57 -5.55 18.91
C LEU A 96 16.10 -6.67 19.83
N ARG A 97 15.80 -7.86 19.29
CA ARG A 97 15.45 -9.02 20.11
C ARG A 97 16.64 -9.48 20.96
N VAL A 98 17.84 -9.51 20.40
CA VAL A 98 19.06 -9.85 21.17
C VAL A 98 19.31 -8.82 22.27
N ILE A 99 19.16 -7.52 21.99
CA ILE A 99 19.30 -6.47 23.01
C ILE A 99 18.26 -6.66 24.12
N GLU A 100 16.99 -6.89 23.77
CA GLU A 100 15.90 -7.12 24.72
C GLU A 100 16.21 -8.26 25.70
N GLU A 101 16.71 -9.39 25.20
CA GLU A 101 17.04 -10.57 26.03
C GLU A 101 18.26 -10.31 26.93
N PHE A 102 19.37 -9.83 26.37
CA PHE A 102 20.61 -9.65 27.13
C PHE A 102 20.56 -8.44 28.07
N ALA A 103 19.80 -7.40 27.75
CA ALA A 103 19.63 -6.23 28.62
C ALA A 103 18.92 -6.58 29.93
N GLN A 104 18.14 -7.67 29.99
CA GLN A 104 17.50 -8.11 31.24
C GLN A 104 18.51 -8.40 32.36
N LEU A 105 19.75 -8.78 32.00
CA LEU A 105 20.83 -9.06 32.96
C LEU A 105 21.39 -7.80 33.63
N HIS A 106 21.18 -6.63 33.03
CA HIS A 106 21.88 -5.39 33.38
C HIS A 106 20.97 -4.20 33.66
N SER A 107 19.91 -4.06 32.86
CA SER A 107 19.02 -2.91 32.87
C SER A 107 17.63 -3.30 32.35
N PRO A 108 16.67 -3.56 33.26
CA PRO A 108 15.27 -3.78 32.90
C PRO A 108 14.68 -2.62 32.07
N THR A 109 15.12 -1.39 32.33
CA THR A 109 14.73 -0.20 31.57
C THR A 109 15.20 -0.28 30.11
N ALA A 110 16.44 -0.71 29.87
CA ALA A 110 16.96 -0.89 28.51
C ALA A 110 16.27 -2.05 27.78
N ALA A 111 15.97 -3.15 28.48
CA ALA A 111 15.20 -4.26 27.93
C ALA A 111 13.80 -3.82 27.49
N ALA A 112 13.09 -3.05 28.33
CA ALA A 112 11.78 -2.50 28.00
C ALA A 112 11.83 -1.51 26.81
N ALA A 113 12.88 -0.69 26.74
CA ALA A 113 13.07 0.23 25.62
C ALA A 113 13.36 -0.51 24.30
N ALA A 114 14.15 -1.59 24.33
CA ALA A 114 14.41 -2.44 23.18
C ALA A 114 13.14 -3.17 22.70
N ALA A 115 12.34 -3.71 23.62
CA ALA A 115 11.04 -4.30 23.31
C ALA A 115 10.11 -3.28 22.63
N LYS A 116 10.01 -2.06 23.18
CA LYS A 116 9.20 -0.97 22.59
C LYS A 116 9.71 -0.56 21.21
N ALA A 117 11.02 -0.47 21.02
CA ALA A 117 11.63 -0.18 19.72
C ALA A 117 11.28 -1.26 18.69
N ARG A 118 11.31 -2.54 19.09
CA ARG A 118 10.97 -3.68 18.23
C ARG A 118 9.52 -3.65 17.75
N TYR A 119 8.56 -3.42 18.66
CA TYR A 119 7.15 -3.30 18.26
C TYR A 119 6.89 -2.10 17.33
N ARG A 120 7.54 -0.96 17.59
CA ARG A 120 7.46 0.21 16.70
C ARG A 120 8.09 -0.07 15.34
N LEU A 121 9.14 -0.87 15.29
CA LEU A 121 9.78 -1.28 14.05
C LEU A 121 8.86 -2.15 13.19
N TYR A 122 8.10 -3.08 13.78
CA TYR A 122 7.10 -3.85 13.03
C TYR A 122 6.03 -2.97 12.40
N ALA A 123 5.53 -1.97 13.14
CA ALA A 123 4.56 -1.02 12.61
C ALA A 123 5.17 -0.17 11.48
N ALA A 124 6.42 0.30 11.65
CA ALA A 124 7.11 1.07 10.62
C ALA A 124 7.40 0.24 9.36
N GLU A 125 7.74 -1.04 9.49
CA GLU A 125 7.93 -1.96 8.37
C GLU A 125 6.64 -2.18 7.59
N GLN A 126 5.53 -2.49 8.28
CA GLN A 126 4.22 -2.66 7.65
C GLN A 126 3.80 -1.39 6.91
N GLN A 127 3.99 -0.22 7.54
CA GLN A 127 3.68 1.06 6.91
C GLN A 127 4.52 1.28 5.65
N LEU A 128 5.84 1.13 5.74
CA LEU A 128 6.77 1.46 4.66
C LEU A 128 6.68 0.50 3.47
N LEU A 129 6.55 -0.80 3.73
CA LEU A 129 6.66 -1.83 2.68
C LEU A 129 5.31 -2.28 2.12
N VAL A 130 4.21 -2.01 2.85
CA VAL A 130 2.88 -2.49 2.47
C VAL A 130 1.89 -1.34 2.32
N THR A 131 1.63 -0.58 3.38
CA THR A 131 0.52 0.39 3.38
C THR A 131 0.82 1.62 2.53
N ALA A 132 2.00 2.23 2.68
CA ALA A 132 2.37 3.46 1.99
C ALA A 132 2.46 3.27 0.46
N PRO A 133 3.10 2.21 -0.08
CA PRO A 133 3.12 1.98 -1.53
C PRO A 133 1.71 1.87 -2.13
N ARG A 134 0.80 1.16 -1.46
CA ARG A 134 -0.60 1.03 -1.90
C ARG A 134 -1.32 2.37 -1.92
N ARG A 135 -1.14 3.19 -0.88
CA ARG A 135 -1.74 4.53 -0.80
C ARG A 135 -1.16 5.50 -1.83
N LEU A 136 0.13 5.38 -2.15
CA LEU A 136 0.75 6.14 -3.24
C LEU A 136 0.12 5.77 -4.58
N ILE A 137 0.01 4.49 -4.91
CA ILE A 137 -0.67 4.04 -6.14
C ILE A 137 -2.10 4.58 -6.20
N LEU A 138 -2.85 4.47 -5.10
CA LEU A 138 -4.22 4.97 -5.03
C LEU A 138 -4.30 6.49 -5.27
N ARG A 139 -3.40 7.26 -4.66
CA ARG A 139 -3.38 8.73 -4.76
C ARG A 139 -2.86 9.22 -6.11
N ASP A 140 -1.88 8.54 -6.68
CA ASP A 140 -1.17 9.01 -7.88
C ASP A 140 -1.76 8.41 -9.17
N SER A 141 -2.69 7.46 -9.08
CA SER A 141 -3.39 6.90 -10.25
C SER A 141 -4.57 7.79 -10.67
N PRO A 142 -4.53 8.44 -11.85
CA PRO A 142 -5.67 9.22 -12.34
C PRO A 142 -6.82 8.33 -12.84
N VAL A 143 -6.51 7.10 -13.27
CA VAL A 143 -7.49 6.17 -13.83
C VAL A 143 -7.38 4.82 -13.13
N MET A 144 -8.49 4.36 -12.55
CA MET A 144 -8.71 2.99 -12.10
C MET A 144 -9.40 2.20 -13.21
N ALA A 145 -8.76 1.13 -13.68
CA ALA A 145 -9.34 0.23 -14.68
C ALA A 145 -10.25 -0.81 -13.99
N VAL A 146 -11.55 -0.78 -14.31
CA VAL A 146 -12.56 -1.65 -13.68
C VAL A 146 -12.92 -2.80 -14.61
N PHE A 147 -12.37 -3.98 -14.35
CA PHE A 147 -12.70 -5.23 -15.03
C PHE A 147 -14.03 -5.78 -14.50
N SER A 148 -15.04 -5.89 -15.39
CA SER A 148 -16.39 -6.33 -15.02
C SER A 148 -16.96 -7.35 -16.01
N ASP A 149 -17.64 -8.36 -15.46
CA ASP A 149 -18.48 -9.32 -16.19
C ASP A 149 -17.78 -9.91 -17.44
N ALA A 150 -18.36 -9.78 -18.64
CA ALA A 150 -17.85 -10.40 -19.88
C ALA A 150 -16.38 -10.07 -20.20
N SER A 151 -15.87 -8.92 -19.74
CA SER A 151 -14.46 -8.52 -19.93
C SER A 151 -13.44 -9.32 -19.09
N LEU A 152 -13.91 -10.16 -18.15
CA LEU A 152 -13.05 -10.95 -17.27
C LEU A 152 -12.50 -12.23 -17.92
N TYR A 153 -13.13 -12.75 -18.97
CA TYR A 153 -12.89 -14.15 -19.37
C TYR A 153 -12.23 -14.31 -20.73
N GLU A 154 -12.52 -13.44 -21.70
CA GLU A 154 -11.90 -13.46 -23.01
C GLU A 154 -11.00 -12.22 -23.15
N THR A 155 -9.72 -12.41 -23.48
CA THR A 155 -8.69 -11.36 -23.71
C THR A 155 -8.20 -10.54 -22.51
N TRP A 156 -8.68 -10.79 -21.29
CA TRP A 156 -8.27 -10.00 -20.10
C TRP A 156 -6.75 -9.92 -19.87
N ARG A 157 -5.99 -10.96 -20.26
CA ARG A 157 -4.52 -10.97 -20.12
C ARG A 157 -3.85 -9.97 -21.06
N ASP A 158 -4.33 -9.89 -22.30
CA ASP A 158 -3.79 -8.97 -23.30
C ASP A 158 -4.15 -7.53 -22.94
N VAL A 159 -5.39 -7.32 -22.47
CA VAL A 159 -5.84 -6.01 -21.95
C VAL A 159 -5.02 -5.61 -20.72
N LEU A 160 -4.81 -6.52 -19.75
CA LEU A 160 -3.99 -6.26 -18.58
C LEU A 160 -2.55 -5.91 -18.99
N SER A 161 -1.92 -6.67 -19.88
CA SER A 161 -0.58 -6.38 -20.37
C SER A 161 -0.51 -4.99 -21.01
N SER A 162 -1.44 -4.68 -21.91
CA SER A 162 -1.53 -3.38 -22.60
C SER A 162 -1.66 -2.22 -21.60
N LEU A 163 -2.49 -2.36 -20.56
CA LEU A 163 -2.67 -1.35 -19.52
C LEU A 163 -1.42 -1.20 -18.64
N LEU A 164 -0.79 -2.30 -18.23
CA LEU A 164 0.45 -2.29 -17.45
C LEU A 164 1.59 -1.61 -18.21
N ASP A 165 1.75 -1.94 -19.50
CA ASP A 165 2.74 -1.34 -20.42
C ASP A 165 2.46 0.16 -20.66
N ALA A 166 1.20 0.57 -20.55
CA ALA A 166 0.79 1.97 -20.64
C ALA A 166 0.97 2.77 -19.34
N GLY A 167 1.36 2.13 -18.23
CA GLY A 167 1.59 2.78 -16.94
C GLY A 167 0.44 2.65 -15.94
N CYS A 168 -0.66 1.96 -16.29
CA CYS A 168 -1.75 1.73 -15.35
C CYS A 168 -1.28 0.86 -14.18
N ARG A 169 -1.55 1.32 -12.95
CA ARG A 169 -1.17 0.62 -11.70
C ARG A 169 -2.34 0.36 -10.77
N LEU A 170 -3.55 0.77 -11.12
CA LEU A 170 -4.73 0.63 -10.26
C LEU A 170 -5.86 -0.09 -10.99
N PHE A 171 -6.21 -1.26 -10.48
CA PHE A 171 -7.22 -2.14 -11.07
C PHE A 171 -8.29 -2.49 -10.06
N GLN A 172 -9.53 -2.63 -10.53
CA GLN A 172 -10.63 -3.17 -9.75
C GLN A 172 -11.23 -4.38 -10.49
N LEU A 173 -11.44 -5.48 -9.78
CA LEU A 173 -12.07 -6.69 -10.31
C LEU A 173 -13.49 -6.83 -9.74
N ARG A 174 -14.48 -6.88 -10.62
CA ARG A 174 -15.89 -6.91 -10.27
C ARG A 174 -16.60 -8.05 -10.99
N GLU A 175 -16.91 -9.12 -10.26
CA GLU A 175 -17.67 -10.26 -10.77
C GLU A 175 -19.04 -10.34 -10.10
N LYS A 176 -20.13 -10.32 -10.89
CA LYS A 176 -21.51 -10.39 -10.38
C LYS A 176 -22.26 -11.67 -10.74
N THR A 177 -21.84 -12.38 -11.77
CA THR A 177 -22.61 -13.47 -12.38
C THR A 177 -21.92 -14.82 -12.23
N GLY A 178 -20.59 -14.84 -12.14
CA GLY A 178 -19.76 -16.03 -11.99
C GLY A 178 -19.84 -16.67 -10.60
N THR A 179 -19.37 -17.91 -10.51
CA THR A 179 -19.26 -18.61 -9.22
C THR A 179 -18.11 -18.05 -8.40
N THR A 180 -18.21 -18.12 -7.07
CA THR A 180 -17.13 -17.78 -6.13
C THR A 180 -15.81 -18.47 -6.48
N ARG A 181 -15.85 -19.75 -6.90
CA ARG A 181 -14.65 -20.52 -7.29
C ARG A 181 -13.97 -19.89 -8.51
N ASN A 182 -14.73 -19.61 -9.57
CA ASN A 182 -14.21 -19.04 -10.80
C ASN A 182 -13.62 -17.65 -10.54
N PHE A 183 -14.32 -16.82 -9.76
CA PHE A 183 -13.82 -15.49 -9.43
C PHE A 183 -12.52 -15.55 -8.62
N PHE A 184 -12.43 -16.45 -7.64
CA PHE A 184 -11.19 -16.65 -6.88
C PHE A 184 -10.03 -17.05 -7.78
N ASP A 185 -10.23 -18.05 -8.65
CA ASP A 185 -9.15 -18.54 -9.53
C ASP A 185 -8.70 -17.47 -10.53
N PHE A 186 -9.65 -16.69 -11.05
CA PHE A 186 -9.39 -15.53 -11.89
C PHE A 186 -8.61 -14.45 -11.14
N ALA A 187 -9.10 -14.00 -9.98
CA ALA A 187 -8.47 -12.95 -9.18
C ALA A 187 -7.04 -13.31 -8.79
N ARG A 188 -6.79 -14.57 -8.40
CA ARG A 188 -5.44 -15.07 -8.11
C ARG A 188 -4.53 -15.00 -9.34
N ALA A 189 -5.04 -15.38 -10.52
CA ALA A 189 -4.26 -15.31 -11.76
C ALA A 189 -3.96 -13.85 -12.16
N PHE A 190 -4.91 -12.95 -11.99
CA PHE A 190 -4.75 -11.52 -12.25
C PHE A 190 -3.69 -10.90 -11.33
N LEU A 191 -3.82 -11.14 -10.03
CA LEU A 191 -2.87 -10.68 -9.01
C LEU A 191 -1.44 -11.13 -9.30
N HIS A 192 -1.25 -12.39 -9.71
CA HIS A 192 0.10 -12.90 -10.04
C HIS A 192 0.79 -12.14 -11.18
N ILE A 193 0.02 -11.63 -12.14
CA ILE A 193 0.57 -10.83 -13.25
C ILE A 193 0.77 -9.38 -12.79
N ALA A 194 -0.21 -8.80 -12.10
CA ALA A 194 -0.20 -7.42 -11.62
C ALA A 194 0.93 -7.13 -10.61
N ASP A 195 1.24 -8.10 -9.74
CA ASP A 195 2.28 -7.99 -8.70
C ASP A 195 3.68 -7.73 -9.29
N LYS A 196 3.96 -8.29 -10.48
CA LYS A 196 5.24 -8.07 -11.19
C LYS A 196 5.46 -6.64 -11.65
N SER A 197 4.40 -5.83 -11.64
CA SER A 197 4.42 -4.42 -12.04
C SER A 197 4.09 -3.49 -10.86
N ASP A 198 4.14 -3.99 -9.63
CA ASP A 198 3.76 -3.26 -8.41
C ASP A 198 2.35 -2.63 -8.51
N ALA A 199 1.41 -3.29 -9.19
CA ALA A 199 0.06 -2.77 -9.35
C ALA A 199 -0.86 -3.12 -8.16
N LEU A 200 -1.70 -2.16 -7.78
CA LEU A 200 -2.73 -2.32 -6.77
C LEU A 200 -4.01 -2.89 -7.40
N VAL A 201 -4.47 -4.02 -6.87
CA VAL A 201 -5.71 -4.66 -7.28
C VAL A 201 -6.72 -4.62 -6.13
N ILE A 202 -7.91 -4.12 -6.43
CA ILE A 202 -9.05 -4.01 -5.53
C ILE A 202 -10.13 -5.01 -5.95
N ILE A 203 -10.67 -5.79 -5.01
CA ILE A 203 -11.79 -6.69 -5.28
C ILE A 203 -13.10 -5.98 -4.93
N ASN A 204 -14.10 -6.04 -5.81
CA ASN A 204 -15.40 -5.44 -5.56
C ASN A 204 -16.31 -6.38 -4.75
N ASP A 205 -17.07 -5.83 -3.79
CA ASP A 205 -18.12 -6.43 -2.93
C ASP A 205 -17.71 -7.64 -2.06
N ARG A 206 -16.54 -8.25 -2.30
CA ARG A 206 -16.15 -9.57 -1.78
C ARG A 206 -14.89 -9.51 -0.91
N PRO A 207 -14.99 -9.07 0.36
CA PRO A 207 -13.83 -9.04 1.27
C PRO A 207 -13.29 -10.45 1.58
N ASP A 208 -14.12 -11.47 1.49
CA ASP A 208 -13.70 -12.87 1.62
C ASP A 208 -12.76 -13.30 0.48
N ILE A 209 -13.07 -12.93 -0.77
CA ILE A 209 -12.20 -13.19 -1.94
C ILE A 209 -10.94 -12.34 -1.88
N ALA A 210 -11.08 -11.06 -1.52
CA ALA A 210 -9.95 -10.14 -1.37
C ALA A 210 -8.94 -10.67 -0.35
N SER A 211 -9.42 -11.09 0.82
CA SER A 211 -8.60 -11.69 1.88
C SER A 211 -7.98 -13.02 1.44
N ALA A 212 -8.78 -13.93 0.86
CA ALA A 212 -8.30 -15.26 0.45
C ALA A 212 -7.26 -15.23 -0.69
N THR A 213 -7.28 -14.18 -1.51
CA THR A 213 -6.32 -13.99 -2.62
C THR A 213 -5.13 -13.10 -2.26
N GLY A 214 -5.18 -12.39 -1.13
CA GLY A 214 -4.16 -11.42 -0.75
C GLY A 214 -4.22 -10.12 -1.56
N ALA A 215 -5.40 -9.76 -2.10
CA ALA A 215 -5.60 -8.52 -2.83
C ALA A 215 -5.24 -7.30 -1.97
N GLY A 216 -4.80 -6.21 -2.63
CA GLY A 216 -4.38 -5.00 -1.92
C GLY A 216 -5.52 -4.23 -1.26
N GLY A 217 -6.76 -4.52 -1.63
CA GLY A 217 -7.93 -3.90 -1.03
C GLY A 217 -9.28 -4.46 -1.51
N VAL A 218 -10.35 -3.85 -1.00
CA VAL A 218 -11.73 -4.16 -1.35
C VAL A 218 -12.52 -2.86 -1.59
N HIS A 219 -13.49 -2.88 -2.50
CA HIS A 219 -14.47 -1.81 -2.67
C HIS A 219 -15.84 -2.34 -2.26
N ILE A 220 -16.59 -1.56 -1.48
CA ILE A 220 -17.92 -1.93 -0.98
C ILE A 220 -18.96 -0.88 -1.37
N GLY A 221 -20.17 -1.34 -1.69
CA GLY A 221 -21.34 -0.51 -1.88
C GLY A 221 -22.13 -0.27 -0.58
N GLN A 222 -23.11 0.63 -0.67
CA GLN A 222 -24.00 1.02 0.44
C GLN A 222 -24.83 -0.14 1.02
N THR A 223 -24.99 -1.24 0.28
CA THR A 223 -25.77 -2.43 0.70
C THR A 223 -24.90 -3.62 1.07
N ASP A 224 -23.58 -3.48 1.02
CA ASP A 224 -22.64 -4.56 1.33
C ASP A 224 -22.30 -4.59 2.83
N LEU A 225 -21.26 -5.34 3.21
CA LEU A 225 -20.77 -5.33 4.59
C LEU A 225 -20.33 -3.91 4.99
N PRO A 226 -20.75 -3.39 6.16
CA PRO A 226 -20.33 -2.06 6.59
C PRO A 226 -18.81 -1.97 6.76
N LEU A 227 -18.27 -0.76 6.64
CA LEU A 227 -16.84 -0.52 6.63
C LEU A 227 -16.11 -1.12 7.84
N PRO A 228 -16.59 -0.98 9.10
CA PRO A 228 -15.89 -1.56 10.26
C PRO A 228 -15.74 -3.08 10.18
N GLN A 229 -16.76 -3.80 9.71
CA GLN A 229 -16.72 -5.26 9.55
C GLN A 229 -15.81 -5.66 8.39
N THR A 230 -15.87 -4.91 7.28
CA THR A 230 -14.97 -5.10 6.14
C THR A 230 -13.51 -4.89 6.55
N ARG A 231 -13.22 -3.85 7.35
CA ARG A 231 -11.90 -3.59 7.94
C ARG A 231 -11.43 -4.71 8.87
N ALA A 232 -12.34 -5.30 9.66
CA ALA A 232 -12.00 -6.44 10.52
C ALA A 232 -11.58 -7.69 9.72
N ILE A 233 -12.18 -7.92 8.55
CA ILE A 233 -11.83 -9.05 7.65
C ILE A 233 -10.50 -8.78 6.92
N MET A 234 -10.34 -7.55 6.41
CA MET A 234 -9.22 -7.18 5.55
C MET A 234 -7.94 -6.80 6.31
N GLY A 235 -8.09 -6.41 7.58
CA GLY A 235 -7.02 -5.90 8.40
C GLY A 235 -6.65 -4.44 8.12
N PRO A 236 -5.70 -3.89 8.88
CA PRO A 236 -5.39 -2.47 8.89
C PRO A 236 -4.63 -1.97 7.65
N ALA A 237 -3.97 -2.86 6.90
CA ALA A 237 -3.10 -2.50 5.77
C ALA A 237 -3.79 -2.57 4.39
N ALA A 238 -5.02 -3.06 4.33
CA ALA A 238 -5.79 -3.12 3.08
C ALA A 238 -6.34 -1.74 2.72
N ILE A 239 -6.48 -1.46 1.43
CA ILE A 239 -7.22 -0.28 0.95
C ILE A 239 -8.72 -0.61 0.94
N ILE A 240 -9.55 0.23 1.53
CA ILE A 240 -11.02 0.05 1.50
C ILE A 240 -11.65 1.27 0.83
N GLY A 241 -12.36 1.02 -0.27
CA GLY A 241 -13.16 2.02 -0.97
C GLY A 241 -14.64 1.86 -0.68
N VAL A 242 -15.39 2.98 -0.69
CA VAL A 242 -16.84 2.98 -0.51
C VAL A 242 -17.52 3.69 -1.67
N SER A 243 -18.55 3.09 -2.27
CA SER A 243 -19.39 3.77 -3.27
C SER A 243 -20.23 4.86 -2.60
N THR A 244 -20.26 6.06 -3.16
CA THR A 244 -21.03 7.20 -2.65
C THR A 244 -21.73 7.93 -3.79
N HIS A 245 -22.83 8.62 -3.46
CA HIS A 245 -23.69 9.28 -4.45
C HIS A 245 -23.85 10.78 -4.20
N ASP A 246 -23.44 11.27 -3.03
CA ASP A 246 -23.45 12.67 -2.66
C ASP A 246 -22.35 13.02 -1.65
N SER A 247 -22.27 14.31 -1.27
CA SER A 247 -21.26 14.79 -0.33
C SER A 247 -21.46 14.29 1.10
N ALA A 248 -22.69 13.94 1.52
CA ALA A 248 -22.94 13.45 2.86
C ALA A 248 -22.39 12.04 3.01
N GLU A 249 -22.73 11.14 2.08
CA GLU A 249 -22.20 9.78 2.05
C GLU A 249 -20.67 9.75 1.93
N ALA A 250 -20.08 10.68 1.17
CA ALA A 250 -18.62 10.81 1.05
C ALA A 250 -17.95 11.19 2.38
N LEU A 251 -18.54 12.13 3.11
CA LEU A 251 -18.03 12.55 4.40
C LEU A 251 -18.18 11.43 5.45
N ASP A 252 -19.34 10.79 5.50
CA ASP A 252 -19.58 9.66 6.41
C ASP A 252 -18.59 8.52 6.15
N ALA A 253 -18.35 8.16 4.89
CA ALA A 253 -17.36 7.14 4.53
C ALA A 253 -15.94 7.53 4.96
N GLN A 254 -15.55 8.79 4.83
CA GLN A 254 -14.25 9.28 5.32
C GLN A 254 -14.15 9.16 6.84
N ASP A 255 -15.18 9.61 7.57
CA ASP A 255 -15.19 9.61 9.03
C ASP A 255 -15.18 8.17 9.60
N GLU A 256 -15.74 7.21 8.87
CA GLU A 256 -15.63 5.77 9.17
C GLU A 256 -14.27 5.16 8.81
N GLY A 257 -13.41 5.88 8.10
CA GLY A 257 -12.04 5.46 7.77
C GLY A 257 -11.88 4.77 6.41
N ALA A 258 -12.67 5.17 5.41
CA ALA A 258 -12.44 4.79 4.02
C ALA A 258 -11.11 5.36 3.51
N ASP A 259 -10.39 4.58 2.71
CA ASP A 259 -9.15 5.04 2.08
C ASP A 259 -9.41 5.82 0.77
N TYR A 260 -10.59 5.63 0.15
CA TYR A 260 -11.10 6.44 -0.97
C TYR A 260 -12.62 6.26 -1.12
N VAL A 261 -13.25 7.12 -1.92
CA VAL A 261 -14.67 6.97 -2.29
C VAL A 261 -14.85 6.88 -3.80
N GLY A 262 -15.83 6.09 -4.23
CA GLY A 262 -16.28 6.03 -5.62
C GLY A 262 -17.54 6.87 -5.79
N LEU A 263 -17.42 8.07 -6.35
CA LEU A 263 -18.54 8.99 -6.53
C LEU A 263 -19.25 8.70 -7.86
N GLY A 264 -20.52 8.33 -7.83
CA GLY A 264 -21.25 8.02 -9.07
C GLY A 264 -22.74 7.77 -8.88
N ALA A 265 -23.50 7.60 -9.97
CA ALA A 265 -23.02 7.65 -11.35
C ALA A 265 -22.85 9.09 -11.87
N MET A 266 -21.77 9.36 -12.61
CA MET A 266 -21.52 10.67 -13.21
C MET A 266 -22.33 10.90 -14.49
N PHE A 267 -22.50 9.86 -15.29
CA PHE A 267 -23.29 9.88 -16.52
C PHE A 267 -24.19 8.64 -16.58
N PRO A 268 -25.25 8.63 -17.42
CA PRO A 268 -26.00 7.42 -17.71
C PRO A 268 -25.08 6.27 -18.13
N THR A 269 -25.34 5.07 -17.63
CA THR A 269 -24.52 3.88 -17.93
C THR A 269 -25.36 2.62 -17.94
N ASP A 270 -25.04 1.70 -18.85
CA ASP A 270 -25.67 0.39 -18.95
C ASP A 270 -25.03 -0.66 -18.02
N THR A 271 -23.91 -0.33 -17.34
CA THR A 271 -23.14 -1.28 -16.51
C THR A 271 -23.74 -1.52 -15.11
N LYS A 272 -24.70 -0.68 -14.67
CA LYS A 272 -25.43 -0.82 -13.41
C LYS A 272 -26.82 -0.18 -13.58
N ASN A 273 -27.87 -0.75 -12.97
CA ASN A 273 -29.16 -0.06 -12.80
C ASN A 273 -28.94 1.14 -11.87
N VAL A 274 -28.70 2.31 -12.45
CA VAL A 274 -28.50 3.57 -11.72
C VAL A 274 -29.88 4.10 -11.31
N GLN A 275 -30.14 4.18 -10.00
CA GLN A 275 -31.39 4.74 -9.47
C GLN A 275 -31.42 6.29 -9.55
N SER A 276 -30.25 6.93 -9.52
CA SER A 276 -30.07 8.38 -9.66
C SER A 276 -28.66 8.72 -10.16
N VAL A 277 -28.54 9.72 -11.03
CA VAL A 277 -27.26 10.24 -11.54
C VAL A 277 -26.87 11.46 -10.71
N THR A 278 -25.74 11.38 -10.00
CA THR A 278 -25.15 12.52 -9.26
C THR A 278 -24.76 13.64 -10.21
N GLY A 279 -24.18 13.27 -11.36
CA GLY A 279 -23.78 14.20 -12.40
C GLY A 279 -22.43 14.88 -12.14
N PRO A 280 -21.81 15.48 -13.19
CA PRO A 280 -20.48 16.10 -13.08
C PRO A 280 -20.39 17.25 -12.07
N ARG A 281 -21.50 17.97 -11.83
CA ARG A 281 -21.53 19.07 -10.85
C ARG A 281 -21.28 18.60 -9.42
N GLY A 282 -21.72 17.39 -9.07
CA GLY A 282 -21.56 16.83 -7.73
C GLY A 282 -20.10 16.69 -7.31
N VAL A 283 -19.16 16.59 -8.26
CA VAL A 283 -17.71 16.56 -7.99
C VAL A 283 -17.27 17.80 -7.18
N SER A 284 -17.82 18.97 -7.53
CA SER A 284 -17.44 20.24 -6.88
C SER A 284 -18.05 20.44 -5.48
N GLU A 285 -19.07 19.62 -5.15
CA GLU A 285 -19.80 19.68 -3.89
C GLU A 285 -19.16 18.79 -2.82
N VAL A 286 -18.47 17.71 -3.23
CA VAL A 286 -17.80 16.79 -2.32
C VAL A 286 -16.55 17.44 -1.71
N ARG A 287 -16.53 17.53 -0.38
CA ARG A 287 -15.40 18.09 0.42
C ARG A 287 -14.84 17.03 1.35
N VAL A 288 -13.96 16.19 0.81
CA VAL A 288 -13.22 15.17 1.57
C VAL A 288 -11.72 15.27 1.28
N ASP A 289 -10.90 14.81 2.21
CA ASP A 289 -9.43 14.80 2.13
C ASP A 289 -8.89 13.50 1.50
N ILE A 290 -9.74 12.48 1.36
CA ILE A 290 -9.41 11.20 0.71
C ILE A 290 -9.66 11.25 -0.80
N PRO A 291 -8.98 10.40 -1.61
CA PRO A 291 -9.20 10.35 -3.06
C PRO A 291 -10.67 10.08 -3.43
N VAL A 292 -11.16 10.81 -4.43
CA VAL A 292 -12.51 10.66 -5.00
C VAL A 292 -12.39 10.15 -6.42
N PHE A 293 -12.80 8.90 -6.65
CA PHE A 293 -12.85 8.27 -7.96
C PHE A 293 -14.24 8.46 -8.57
N CYS A 294 -14.36 9.34 -9.55
CA CYS A 294 -15.61 9.52 -10.28
C CYS A 294 -15.89 8.27 -11.13
N ILE A 295 -17.11 7.73 -11.09
CA ILE A 295 -17.48 6.50 -11.80
C ILE A 295 -18.86 6.62 -12.47
N GLY A 296 -19.04 5.86 -13.56
CA GLY A 296 -20.32 5.68 -14.24
C GLY A 296 -20.43 6.49 -15.53
N GLY A 297 -20.45 5.78 -16.67
CA GLY A 297 -20.67 6.37 -18.00
C GLY A 297 -19.55 7.28 -18.50
N ILE A 298 -18.34 7.15 -17.93
CA ILE A 298 -17.18 7.97 -18.29
C ILE A 298 -16.53 7.44 -19.56
N THR A 299 -16.22 8.35 -20.48
CA THR A 299 -15.56 8.11 -21.77
C THR A 299 -14.55 9.23 -22.04
N ARG A 300 -13.70 9.04 -23.05
CA ARG A 300 -12.79 10.10 -23.53
C ARG A 300 -13.52 11.40 -23.91
N ALA A 301 -14.76 11.30 -24.39
CA ALA A 301 -15.52 12.44 -24.88
C ALA A 301 -16.07 13.32 -23.75
N ASN A 302 -16.32 12.77 -22.55
CA ASN A 302 -16.97 13.47 -21.45
C ASN A 302 -16.09 13.66 -20.20
N VAL A 303 -14.93 13.00 -20.12
CA VAL A 303 -14.01 13.14 -18.97
C VAL A 303 -13.55 14.58 -18.74
N GLY A 304 -13.43 15.39 -19.79
CA GLY A 304 -13.06 16.80 -19.68
C GLY A 304 -14.09 17.64 -18.90
N GLU A 305 -15.36 17.25 -18.90
CA GLU A 305 -16.40 17.90 -18.09
C GLU A 305 -16.16 17.66 -16.59
N LEU A 306 -15.80 16.43 -16.21
CA LEU A 306 -15.45 16.08 -14.84
C LEU A 306 -14.19 16.81 -14.37
N ALA A 307 -13.17 16.86 -15.23
CA ALA A 307 -11.95 17.62 -14.95
C ALA A 307 -12.26 19.12 -14.71
N GLY A 308 -13.17 19.69 -15.51
CA GLY A 308 -13.65 21.07 -15.33
C GLY A 308 -14.35 21.32 -14.00
N HIS A 309 -14.90 20.28 -13.37
CA HIS A 309 -15.49 20.33 -12.02
C HIS A 309 -14.51 19.92 -10.90
N GLY A 310 -13.25 19.66 -11.23
CA GLY A 310 -12.18 19.36 -10.26
C GLY A 310 -11.89 17.87 -10.04
N ALA A 311 -12.46 16.98 -10.85
CA ALA A 311 -12.14 15.55 -10.76
C ALA A 311 -10.68 15.30 -11.13
N ARG A 312 -9.98 14.54 -10.29
CA ARG A 312 -8.58 14.10 -10.53
C ARG A 312 -8.44 12.60 -10.74
N HIS A 313 -9.42 11.83 -10.25
CA HIS A 313 -9.45 10.38 -10.37
C HIS A 313 -10.76 9.92 -10.97
N ILE A 314 -10.68 8.98 -11.90
CA ILE A 314 -11.83 8.33 -12.52
C ILE A 314 -11.70 6.81 -12.45
N ALA A 315 -12.82 6.12 -12.41
CA ALA A 315 -12.89 4.68 -12.59
C ALA A 315 -13.64 4.37 -13.90
N VAL A 316 -12.97 3.65 -14.82
CA VAL A 316 -13.47 3.39 -16.17
C VAL A 316 -13.47 1.89 -16.45
N SER A 317 -14.58 1.41 -17.00
CA SER A 317 -14.77 0.01 -17.38
C SER A 317 -14.85 -0.13 -18.90
N SER A 318 -16.03 -0.35 -19.47
CA SER A 318 -16.26 -0.66 -20.88
C SER A 318 -15.55 0.28 -21.88
N ALA A 319 -15.59 1.60 -21.64
CA ALA A 319 -14.96 2.58 -22.54
C ALA A 319 -13.44 2.42 -22.66
N LEU A 320 -12.79 1.88 -21.61
CA LEU A 320 -11.36 1.58 -21.58
C LEU A 320 -11.08 0.16 -22.09
N LEU A 321 -11.78 -0.83 -21.53
CA LEU A 321 -11.47 -2.24 -21.77
C LEU A 321 -11.84 -2.72 -23.18
N ASN A 322 -12.86 -2.10 -23.81
CA ASN A 322 -13.31 -2.46 -25.15
C ASN A 322 -12.68 -1.56 -26.24
N ALA A 323 -11.74 -0.69 -25.88
CA ALA A 323 -11.01 0.10 -26.86
C ALA A 323 -10.16 -0.82 -27.75
N ALA A 324 -9.94 -0.42 -29.00
CA ALA A 324 -9.08 -1.17 -29.92
C ALA A 324 -7.63 -1.29 -29.40
N ASP A 325 -7.17 -0.28 -28.64
CA ASP A 325 -5.91 -0.27 -27.92
C ASP A 325 -6.17 0.29 -26.50
N PRO A 326 -6.37 -0.59 -25.49
CA PRO A 326 -6.64 -0.17 -24.11
C PRO A 326 -5.53 0.69 -23.51
N GLY A 327 -4.27 0.42 -23.85
CA GLY A 327 -3.12 1.20 -23.38
C GLY A 327 -3.10 2.62 -23.95
N ALA A 328 -3.38 2.79 -25.24
CA ALA A 328 -3.53 4.11 -25.84
C ALA A 328 -4.75 4.86 -25.28
N GLU A 329 -5.85 4.15 -25.01
CA GLU A 329 -7.04 4.73 -24.39
C GLU A 329 -6.76 5.22 -22.96
N TYR A 330 -6.06 4.42 -22.16
CA TYR A 330 -5.62 4.79 -20.81
C TYR A 330 -4.83 6.11 -20.82
N ARG A 331 -3.79 6.22 -21.67
CA ARG A 331 -2.97 7.45 -21.75
C ARG A 331 -3.80 8.66 -22.19
N ALA A 332 -4.73 8.48 -23.12
CA ALA A 332 -5.60 9.55 -23.57
C ALA A 332 -6.55 10.05 -22.45
N LEU A 333 -7.06 9.15 -21.61
CA LEU A 333 -7.87 9.50 -20.44
C LEU A 333 -7.03 10.26 -19.40
N CYS A 334 -5.81 9.80 -19.10
CA CYS A 334 -4.88 10.53 -18.21
C CYS A 334 -4.61 11.95 -18.72
N GLN A 335 -4.31 12.09 -20.01
CA GLN A 335 -4.06 13.40 -20.63
C GLN A 335 -5.30 14.31 -20.55
N ALA A 336 -6.49 13.77 -20.75
CA ALA A 336 -7.74 14.52 -20.68
C ALA A 336 -8.10 14.98 -19.25
N LEU A 337 -7.57 14.31 -18.22
CA LEU A 337 -7.64 14.75 -16.81
C LEU A 337 -6.58 15.82 -16.46
N GLY A 338 -5.67 16.14 -17.39
CA GLY A 338 -4.59 17.10 -17.17
C GLY A 338 -3.34 16.50 -16.50
N GLU A 339 -3.25 15.18 -16.42
CA GLU A 339 -2.11 14.46 -15.83
C GLU A 339 -1.16 13.95 -16.94
N GLN A 340 0.15 14.01 -16.69
CA GLN A 340 1.12 13.35 -17.56
C GLN A 340 1.13 11.85 -17.23
N ALA A 341 0.82 11.02 -18.22
CA ALA A 341 0.81 9.55 -18.10
C ALA A 341 2.22 8.97 -17.89
#